data_AF-A0A2E9TAX2-F1
#
_entry.id   AF-A0A2E9TAX2-F1
#
_cell.length_a   1.000
_cell.length_b   1.000
_cell.length_c   1.000
_cell.angle_alpha   90.00
_cell.angle_beta   90.00
_cell.angle_gamma   90.00
#
_symmetry.space_group_name_H-M   'P 1'
#
loop_
_entity.id
_entity.type
_entity.pdbx_description
1 polymer ?
#
loop_
_entity_poly.entity_id
_entity_poly.type
_entity_poly.pdbx_seq_one_letter_code
_entity_poly.pdbx_strand_id
1 'polypeptide(L)'
;MVPLPVLNSVGFSRSIWHRTSGAVILAGLVSLLLVGCSSDGAGAPDGATPTTPGPTSVFGETPSPAATADTVAGPTEGPLAGPTPSTPGRGATPEPTSTSGGSATTPATSEPTPEGKSGELTRIGDAVSEIRELHAGGDPNVSLVGKDRIAEELAEDLADPEVLADIADREVLLKLLGLIPQDSDLLEIERNLLEGAVIGLYNHETGELLVLGGGEEVSVKEEAVYSHEYAHLLQDVNFDLSVLFEDAKNDSDREGALQAMIEGEATFVEAIYAARNFAAEDLNELITVDPIDLAILEATPDFLVLTLGWPYTAGFGFVNSIWQGGGMAGLDAAWADLPETTEQIIHPEKYRTNEYPETPPTLPDMASILGEGWSVQSEDVLGEAIISLWLEALGVEAAVAARAAAGWGSDGYLLLDGPVGEIAMGLLIEWDDPGTDGLQFSAAFEGALDADAAFSRITVGDATIARWTGPGGTMAFALDAATGAAGLAVAPTLDAATALLDALVDG
;
A
#
# COMPACT_ATOMS: atom_id res chain seq x y z
N MET A 1 19.87 19.66 26.21
CA MET A 1 18.76 19.41 25.28
C MET A 1 18.19 18.04 25.58
N VAL A 2 16.88 17.89 25.49
CA VAL A 2 16.23 16.59 25.28
C VAL A 2 16.17 16.45 23.74
N PRO A 3 16.51 15.30 23.14
CA PRO A 3 16.26 15.10 21.72
C PRO A 3 14.76 15.13 21.47
N LEU A 4 14.33 15.74 20.37
CA LEU A 4 12.99 15.54 19.85
C LEU A 4 12.89 14.10 19.33
N PRO A 5 11.72 13.44 19.37
CA PRO A 5 11.53 12.22 18.62
C PRO A 5 11.71 12.51 17.13
N VAL A 6 12.40 11.62 16.43
CA VAL A 6 12.32 11.51 14.97
C VAL A 6 10.99 10.82 14.69
N LEU A 7 10.25 11.30 13.70
CA LEU A 7 9.04 10.66 13.18
C LEU A 7 9.42 10.15 11.79
N ASN A 8 9.18 8.86 11.54
CA ASN A 8 9.52 8.20 10.28
C ASN A 8 8.23 7.66 9.65
N SER A 9 7.94 8.07 8.42
CA SER A 9 7.01 7.41 7.50
C SER A 9 7.32 7.85 6.07
N VAL A 10 7.56 6.89 5.19
CA VAL A 10 7.68 7.08 3.73
C VAL A 10 6.62 6.32 2.94
N GLY A 11 6.00 5.33 3.59
CA GLY A 11 4.74 4.75 3.21
C GLY A 11 3.61 5.78 3.25
N PHE A 12 2.43 5.32 2.87
CA PHE A 12 1.17 6.05 2.89
C PHE A 12 1.05 7.05 4.06
N SER A 13 0.92 8.36 3.77
CA SER A 13 0.73 9.36 4.85
C SER A 13 -0.48 8.98 5.70
N ARG A 14 -0.25 8.93 7.02
CA ARG A 14 -1.25 8.71 8.08
C ARG A 14 -2.61 9.35 7.75
N SER A 15 -2.63 10.62 7.35
CA SER A 15 -3.88 11.36 7.12
C SER A 15 -4.66 10.94 5.87
N ILE A 16 -4.01 10.49 4.80
CA ILE A 16 -4.72 10.14 3.56
C ILE A 16 -5.56 8.89 3.79
N TRP A 17 -5.10 7.98 4.65
CA TRP A 17 -5.56 6.60 4.63
C TRP A 17 -6.17 6.08 5.93
N HIS A 18 -5.89 6.73 7.06
CA HIS A 18 -6.68 6.51 8.27
C HIS A 18 -8.18 6.81 8.07
N ARG A 19 -8.50 7.68 7.09
CA ARG A 19 -9.78 8.38 6.96
C ARG A 19 -10.12 8.77 5.51
N THR A 20 -9.79 8.00 4.46
CA THR A 20 -10.43 8.21 3.14
C THR A 20 -10.70 6.91 2.39
N SER A 21 -11.97 6.63 2.13
CA SER A 21 -12.37 5.47 1.29
C SER A 21 -13.27 5.88 0.11
N GLY A 22 -13.80 7.10 0.09
CA GLY A 22 -14.74 7.58 -0.94
C GLY A 22 -14.18 7.82 -2.36
N ALA A 23 -12.90 8.18 -2.54
CA ALA A 23 -12.32 8.45 -3.87
C ALA A 23 -12.04 7.16 -4.65
N VAL A 24 -11.34 6.24 -3.99
CA VAL A 24 -10.39 5.36 -4.67
C VAL A 24 -11.02 4.06 -5.13
N ILE A 25 -12.18 3.73 -4.55
CA ILE A 25 -13.17 2.76 -5.04
C ILE A 25 -13.33 2.83 -6.56
N LEU A 26 -13.40 4.03 -7.16
CA LEU A 26 -13.59 4.15 -8.62
C LEU A 26 -12.35 3.78 -9.45
N ALA A 27 -11.14 4.10 -8.98
CA ALA A 27 -9.91 3.71 -9.68
C ALA A 27 -9.64 2.20 -9.52
N GLY A 28 -9.89 1.65 -8.33
CA GLY A 28 -9.76 0.22 -8.04
C GLY A 28 -10.74 -0.64 -8.87
N LEU A 29 -12.03 -0.27 -8.90
CA LEU A 29 -13.05 -1.04 -9.63
C LEU A 29 -12.89 -1.01 -11.16
N VAL A 30 -12.46 0.12 -11.73
CA VAL A 30 -12.10 0.21 -13.16
C VAL A 30 -10.95 -0.74 -13.49
N SER A 31 -9.96 -0.84 -12.62
CA SER A 31 -8.80 -1.74 -12.78
C SER A 31 -9.20 -3.22 -12.68
N LEU A 32 -10.01 -3.58 -11.68
CA LEU A 32 -10.52 -4.95 -11.47
C LEU A 32 -11.35 -5.47 -12.67
N LEU A 33 -12.18 -4.63 -13.29
CA LEU A 33 -13.02 -5.01 -14.44
C LEU A 33 -12.21 -5.21 -15.74
N LEU A 34 -11.08 -4.51 -15.90
CA LEU A 34 -10.17 -4.68 -17.05
C LEU A 34 -9.39 -6.01 -16.98
N VAL A 35 -9.01 -6.46 -15.79
CA VAL A 35 -8.37 -7.77 -15.59
C VAL A 35 -9.33 -8.91 -15.95
N GLY A 36 -10.60 -8.82 -15.52
CA GLY A 36 -11.63 -9.83 -15.81
C GLY A 36 -11.96 -10.01 -17.30
N CYS A 37 -11.71 -9.00 -18.13
CA CYS A 37 -11.90 -9.06 -19.58
C CYS A 37 -10.68 -9.62 -20.34
N SER A 38 -9.55 -9.84 -19.66
CA SER A 38 -8.30 -10.33 -20.26
C SER A 38 -8.15 -11.86 -20.23
N SER A 39 -9.04 -12.57 -19.52
CA SER A 39 -8.98 -14.01 -19.30
C SER A 39 -10.04 -14.82 -20.07
N ASP A 40 -10.37 -14.45 -21.31
CA ASP A 40 -11.28 -15.23 -22.16
C ASP A 40 -10.60 -15.72 -23.45
N GLY A 41 -10.28 -17.03 -23.47
CA GLY A 41 -9.48 -17.64 -24.53
C GLY A 41 -10.25 -17.87 -25.84
N ALA A 42 -9.91 -17.11 -26.88
CA ALA A 42 -10.39 -17.37 -28.24
C ALA A 42 -9.54 -18.43 -28.95
N GLY A 43 -10.07 -19.65 -29.08
CA GLY A 43 -9.40 -20.76 -29.78
C GLY A 43 -9.21 -20.51 -31.29
N ALA A 44 -7.99 -20.71 -31.78
CA ALA A 44 -7.66 -20.62 -33.20
C ALA A 44 -8.02 -21.90 -33.98
N PRO A 45 -8.63 -21.83 -35.19
CA PRO A 45 -8.81 -22.96 -36.07
C PRO A 45 -7.62 -23.17 -37.04
N ASP A 46 -7.35 -24.44 -37.39
CA ASP A 46 -6.27 -24.88 -38.29
C ASP A 46 -6.23 -24.21 -39.67
N GLY A 47 -5.03 -23.97 -40.22
CA GLY A 47 -4.89 -23.44 -41.60
C GLY A 47 -3.48 -23.32 -42.21
N ALA A 48 -2.91 -24.45 -42.66
CA ALA A 48 -1.87 -24.58 -43.70
C ALA A 48 -0.42 -24.08 -43.46
N THR A 49 0.54 -25.01 -43.66
CA THR A 49 1.99 -24.78 -43.80
C THR A 49 2.40 -24.46 -45.25
N PRO A 50 3.61 -23.88 -45.46
CA PRO A 50 4.62 -24.65 -46.21
C PRO A 50 6.10 -24.47 -45.76
N THR A 51 6.78 -25.62 -45.58
CA THR A 51 8.17 -26.01 -45.99
C THR A 51 9.12 -24.95 -46.61
N THR A 52 10.46 -24.89 -46.42
CA THR A 52 11.55 -25.55 -45.60
C THR A 52 12.90 -24.84 -45.98
N PRO A 53 14.17 -25.22 -45.59
CA PRO A 53 14.73 -26.14 -44.56
C PRO A 53 15.83 -25.52 -43.63
N GLY A 54 16.31 -26.26 -42.63
CA GLY A 54 17.53 -25.94 -41.84
C GLY A 54 18.70 -26.92 -42.06
N PRO A 55 19.73 -26.97 -41.18
CA PRO A 55 20.68 -28.09 -41.11
C PRO A 55 20.92 -28.69 -39.69
N THR A 56 20.43 -29.93 -39.53
CA THR A 56 21.05 -31.14 -38.90
C THR A 56 22.12 -31.07 -37.78
N SER A 57 21.81 -31.68 -36.61
CA SER A 57 22.64 -32.65 -35.84
C SER A 57 21.79 -33.19 -34.65
N VAL A 58 21.37 -34.44 -34.45
CA VAL A 58 21.96 -35.80 -34.46
C VAL A 58 22.39 -36.31 -33.05
N PHE A 59 21.42 -36.95 -32.38
CA PHE A 59 21.46 -38.09 -31.42
C PHE A 59 22.22 -38.08 -30.07
N GLY A 60 21.53 -38.56 -29.03
CA GLY A 60 22.09 -39.06 -27.75
C GLY A 60 21.03 -39.40 -26.69
N GLU A 61 20.56 -40.66 -26.61
CA GLU A 61 19.51 -41.11 -25.67
C GLU A 61 20.06 -41.69 -24.34
N THR A 62 19.46 -41.29 -23.20
CA THR A 62 19.22 -42.01 -21.91
C THR A 62 20.38 -42.73 -21.16
N PRO A 63 20.21 -43.21 -19.88
CA PRO A 63 19.04 -43.20 -18.98
C PRO A 63 19.25 -42.66 -17.55
N SER A 64 18.12 -42.51 -16.85
CA SER A 64 17.99 -42.35 -15.39
C SER A 64 18.42 -43.60 -14.59
N PRO A 65 18.83 -43.44 -13.32
CA PRO A 65 18.66 -44.45 -12.28
C PRO A 65 17.58 -44.05 -11.24
N ALA A 66 16.86 -45.04 -10.72
CA ALA A 66 15.93 -44.91 -9.59
C ALA A 66 16.54 -45.53 -8.32
N ALA A 67 16.29 -44.91 -7.17
CA ALA A 67 16.48 -45.45 -5.82
C ALA A 67 15.79 -44.52 -4.81
N THR A 68 15.24 -44.94 -3.67
CA THR A 68 14.78 -46.27 -3.20
C THR A 68 13.77 -45.98 -2.08
N ALA A 69 12.68 -46.75 -1.99
CA ALA A 69 11.79 -46.66 -0.83
C ALA A 69 12.38 -47.41 0.36
N ASP A 70 12.34 -46.80 1.55
CA ASP A 70 12.51 -47.50 2.82
C ASP A 70 11.36 -47.14 3.77
N THR A 71 10.71 -48.17 4.32
CA THR A 71 9.52 -48.05 5.16
C THR A 71 9.85 -48.51 6.57
N VAL A 72 9.68 -47.64 7.57
CA VAL A 72 9.70 -48.02 8.99
C VAL A 72 8.40 -47.57 9.64
N ALA A 73 7.77 -48.46 10.42
CA ALA A 73 6.42 -48.26 10.95
C ALA A 73 6.36 -48.29 12.48
N GLY A 74 5.67 -47.30 13.04
CA GLY A 74 5.08 -47.31 14.39
C GLY A 74 5.97 -46.82 15.54
N PRO A 75 5.38 -46.53 16.72
CA PRO A 75 4.01 -46.85 17.13
C PRO A 75 3.09 -45.64 17.44
N THR A 76 1.82 -45.96 17.66
CA THR A 76 0.72 -45.04 18.03
C THR A 76 0.71 -44.72 19.53
N GLU A 77 0.52 -43.45 19.91
CA GLU A 77 -0.06 -43.04 21.20
C GLU A 77 -1.15 -41.98 21.00
N GLY A 78 -2.06 -41.84 21.98
CA GLY A 78 -3.35 -41.16 21.83
C GLY A 78 -3.37 -39.65 22.09
N PRO A 79 -4.54 -39.00 21.94
CA PRO A 79 -4.65 -37.55 21.98
C PRO A 79 -4.51 -36.98 23.40
N LEU A 80 -3.58 -36.03 23.57
CA LEU A 80 -3.53 -35.14 24.73
C LEU A 80 -4.40 -33.91 24.47
N ALA A 81 -5.21 -33.53 25.46
CA ALA A 81 -6.15 -32.43 25.35
C ALA A 81 -5.66 -31.19 26.11
N GLY A 82 -5.85 -30.01 25.48
CA GLY A 82 -5.83 -28.70 26.10
C GLY A 82 -4.57 -27.85 25.86
N PRO A 83 -4.63 -26.53 26.14
CA PRO A 83 -5.77 -25.77 26.65
C PRO A 83 -6.41 -24.80 25.64
N THR A 84 -7.67 -24.44 25.85
CA THR A 84 -8.35 -23.33 25.16
C THR A 84 -7.84 -21.98 25.69
N PRO A 85 -7.52 -20.99 24.85
CA PRO A 85 -7.31 -19.62 25.31
C PRO A 85 -8.60 -19.06 25.90
N SER A 86 -8.54 -18.50 27.11
CA SER A 86 -9.70 -17.89 27.76
C SER A 86 -9.74 -16.39 27.47
N THR A 87 -10.84 -15.91 26.90
CA THR A 87 -11.10 -14.47 26.69
C THR A 87 -10.97 -13.69 28.01
N PRO A 88 -10.17 -12.63 28.09
CA PRO A 88 -10.17 -11.71 29.24
C PRO A 88 -11.51 -10.97 29.32
N GLY A 89 -12.28 -11.17 30.39
CA GLY A 89 -13.58 -10.53 30.57
C GLY A 89 -13.47 -9.03 30.86
N ARG A 90 -14.37 -8.23 30.25
CA ARG A 90 -14.48 -6.77 30.46
C ARG A 90 -14.42 -6.36 31.94
N GLY A 91 -13.51 -5.45 32.25
CA GLY A 91 -13.45 -4.76 33.54
C GLY A 91 -14.64 -3.82 33.75
N ALA A 92 -15.15 -3.81 34.98
CA ALA A 92 -16.27 -3.05 35.50
C ALA A 92 -16.57 -1.66 34.88
N THR A 93 -17.83 -1.48 34.49
CA THR A 93 -18.49 -0.18 34.27
C THR A 93 -18.39 0.72 35.53
N PRO A 94 -17.91 1.97 35.41
CA PRO A 94 -18.17 3.01 36.41
C PRO A 94 -19.46 3.77 36.08
N GLU A 95 -20.38 3.82 37.04
CA GLU A 95 -21.63 4.59 36.96
C GLU A 95 -21.35 6.11 37.12
N PRO A 96 -21.66 6.98 36.14
CA PRO A 96 -21.42 8.41 36.28
C PRO A 96 -22.48 9.06 37.17
N THR A 97 -22.06 9.60 38.31
CA THR A 97 -22.93 10.30 39.25
C THR A 97 -23.33 11.67 38.69
N SER A 98 -24.63 11.91 38.51
CA SER A 98 -25.15 13.18 38.00
C SER A 98 -24.80 14.37 38.90
N THR A 99 -24.03 15.33 38.38
CA THR A 99 -23.88 16.66 38.99
C THR A 99 -24.19 17.75 37.98
N SER A 100 -25.19 18.57 38.29
CA SER A 100 -25.64 19.68 37.44
C SER A 100 -24.67 20.87 37.52
N GLY A 101 -24.17 21.31 36.37
CA GLY A 101 -23.36 22.51 36.20
C GLY A 101 -23.47 23.00 34.76
N GLY A 102 -24.41 23.91 34.49
CA GLY A 102 -24.71 24.36 33.13
C GLY A 102 -23.67 25.33 32.56
N SER A 103 -23.22 25.05 31.34
CA SER A 103 -22.71 26.05 30.40
C SER A 103 -23.44 25.85 29.07
N ALA A 104 -23.82 26.95 28.40
CA ALA A 104 -24.65 26.89 27.20
C ALA A 104 -23.78 26.83 25.95
N THR A 105 -23.81 25.69 25.25
CA THR A 105 -23.28 25.56 23.89
C THR A 105 -24.44 25.68 22.90
N THR A 106 -24.26 26.49 21.87
CA THR A 106 -25.23 26.68 20.77
C THR A 106 -25.33 25.38 19.96
N PRO A 107 -26.54 24.87 19.63
CA PRO A 107 -26.65 23.70 18.76
C PRO A 107 -26.16 24.00 17.34
N ALA A 108 -25.29 23.13 16.81
CA ALA A 108 -25.13 22.99 15.37
C ALA A 108 -26.47 22.58 14.75
N THR A 109 -26.77 23.07 13.54
CA THR A 109 -28.07 22.82 12.90
C THR A 109 -27.98 21.59 12.02
N SER A 110 -28.34 20.42 12.58
CA SER A 110 -28.64 19.24 11.78
C SER A 110 -29.87 19.51 10.91
N GLU A 111 -29.76 19.33 9.60
CA GLU A 111 -30.94 19.32 8.73
C GLU A 111 -31.78 18.04 9.01
N PRO A 112 -33.12 18.10 8.86
CA PRO A 112 -33.97 16.96 9.19
C PRO A 112 -33.80 15.83 8.16
N THR A 113 -33.29 14.69 8.63
CA THR A 113 -33.19 13.42 7.90
C THR A 113 -34.52 13.05 7.21
N PRO A 114 -34.54 12.75 5.90
CA PRO A 114 -35.66 12.06 5.26
C PRO A 114 -35.80 10.66 5.87
N GLU A 115 -36.98 10.32 6.42
CA GLU A 115 -37.22 9.05 7.14
C GLU A 115 -36.92 7.79 6.29
N GLY A 116 -36.83 7.91 4.96
CA GLY A 116 -36.48 6.82 4.04
C GLY A 116 -34.99 6.44 4.04
N LYS A 117 -34.08 7.42 3.85
CA LYS A 117 -32.64 7.18 3.61
C LYS A 117 -31.99 6.42 4.78
N SER A 118 -32.34 6.76 6.03
CA SER A 118 -31.85 6.06 7.22
C SER A 118 -32.20 4.56 7.24
N GLY A 119 -33.42 4.18 6.82
CA GLY A 119 -33.83 2.78 6.75
C GLY A 119 -33.23 2.00 5.57
N GLU A 120 -32.62 2.69 4.60
CA GLU A 120 -31.80 2.10 3.55
C GLU A 120 -30.39 1.80 4.06
N LEU A 121 -29.75 2.78 4.71
CA LEU A 121 -28.43 2.60 5.33
C LEU A 121 -28.40 1.46 6.37
N THR A 122 -29.47 1.28 7.16
CA THR A 122 -29.57 0.10 8.04
C THR A 122 -29.58 -1.22 7.26
N ARG A 123 -30.34 -1.31 6.15
CA ARG A 123 -30.39 -2.54 5.32
C ARG A 123 -29.04 -2.87 4.69
N ILE A 124 -28.31 -1.86 4.22
CA ILE A 124 -26.98 -2.05 3.64
C ILE A 124 -26.01 -2.57 4.73
N GLY A 125 -26.02 -1.95 5.92
CA GLY A 125 -25.19 -2.38 7.06
C GLY A 125 -25.51 -3.80 7.55
N ASP A 126 -26.79 -4.18 7.60
CA ASP A 126 -27.22 -5.55 7.91
C ASP A 126 -26.67 -6.56 6.88
N ALA A 127 -26.72 -6.22 5.59
CA ALA A 127 -26.24 -7.08 4.51
C ALA A 127 -24.70 -7.17 4.45
N VAL A 128 -23.98 -6.08 4.74
CA VAL A 128 -22.51 -6.09 4.91
C VAL A 128 -22.11 -6.97 6.11
N SER A 129 -22.85 -6.87 7.22
CA SER A 129 -22.68 -7.75 8.39
C SER A 129 -22.95 -9.23 8.05
N GLU A 130 -23.97 -9.53 7.23
CA GLU A 130 -24.25 -10.90 6.74
C GLU A 130 -23.16 -11.41 5.78
N ILE A 131 -22.59 -10.54 4.93
CA ILE A 131 -21.48 -10.91 4.04
C ILE A 131 -20.24 -11.28 4.85
N ARG A 132 -19.84 -10.44 5.80
CA ARG A 132 -18.58 -10.59 6.53
C ARG A 132 -18.65 -11.56 7.72
N GLU A 133 -19.85 -11.96 8.12
CA GLU A 133 -20.13 -12.76 9.32
C GLU A 133 -19.71 -12.07 10.65
N LEU A 134 -19.54 -10.74 10.62
CA LEU A 134 -19.19 -9.88 11.76
C LEU A 134 -20.32 -8.90 12.13
N HIS A 135 -20.19 -8.24 13.28
CA HIS A 135 -21.22 -7.33 13.81
C HIS A 135 -20.62 -6.06 14.41
N ALA A 136 -21.32 -4.93 14.26
CA ALA A 136 -20.98 -3.63 14.82
C ALA A 136 -21.21 -3.49 16.35
N GLY A 137 -21.64 -4.55 17.04
CA GLY A 137 -21.75 -4.57 18.51
C GLY A 137 -22.81 -3.66 19.16
N GLY A 138 -23.54 -2.85 18.39
CA GLY A 138 -24.56 -1.91 18.85
C GLY A 138 -25.25 -1.21 17.69
N ASP A 139 -25.89 -0.07 17.94
CA ASP A 139 -26.37 0.83 16.88
C ASP A 139 -25.14 1.60 16.32
N PRO A 140 -24.80 1.49 15.02
CA PRO A 140 -23.65 2.18 14.43
C PRO A 140 -23.81 3.71 14.48
N ASN A 141 -22.71 4.43 14.73
CA ASN A 141 -22.70 5.89 14.78
C ASN A 141 -22.66 6.49 13.37
N VAL A 142 -23.80 6.54 12.69
CA VAL A 142 -23.92 7.03 11.30
C VAL A 142 -24.49 8.44 11.24
N SER A 143 -23.77 9.35 10.60
CA SER A 143 -24.13 10.77 10.46
C SER A 143 -24.32 11.14 8.98
N LEU A 144 -25.53 11.60 8.64
CA LEU A 144 -25.80 12.22 7.34
C LEU A 144 -25.30 13.67 7.33
N VAL A 145 -24.35 13.99 6.47
CA VAL A 145 -23.65 15.29 6.43
C VAL A 145 -23.56 15.85 5.01
N GLY A 146 -23.22 17.15 4.89
CA GLY A 146 -22.83 17.75 3.61
C GLY A 146 -21.36 17.53 3.29
N LYS A 147 -20.96 17.68 2.01
CA LYS A 147 -19.55 17.55 1.58
C LYS A 147 -18.60 18.40 2.42
N ASP A 148 -19.01 19.63 2.75
CA ASP A 148 -18.24 20.59 3.55
C ASP A 148 -17.79 20.02 4.93
N ARG A 149 -18.57 19.12 5.54
CA ARG A 149 -18.22 18.53 6.85
C ARG A 149 -17.20 17.39 6.72
N ILE A 150 -17.28 16.60 5.65
CA ILE A 150 -16.25 15.59 5.38
C ILE A 150 -14.94 16.29 4.99
N ALA A 151 -15.00 17.34 4.16
CA ALA A 151 -13.84 18.16 3.84
C ALA A 151 -13.24 18.88 5.06
N GLU A 152 -14.06 19.29 6.05
CA GLU A 152 -13.57 19.82 7.33
C GLU A 152 -12.81 18.75 8.12
N GLU A 153 -13.33 17.52 8.22
CA GLU A 153 -12.67 16.40 8.91
C GLU A 153 -11.30 16.10 8.28
N LEU A 154 -11.24 15.91 6.95
CA LEU A 154 -10.00 15.66 6.20
C LEU A 154 -9.00 16.82 6.31
N ALA A 155 -9.48 18.06 6.46
CA ALA A 155 -8.65 19.23 6.65
C ALA A 155 -8.11 19.36 8.09
N GLU A 156 -8.79 18.79 9.09
CA GLU A 156 -8.28 18.65 10.45
C GLU A 156 -7.17 17.60 10.51
N ASP A 157 -7.31 16.48 9.79
CA ASP A 157 -6.27 15.44 9.67
C ASP A 157 -4.99 15.98 9.02
N LEU A 158 -5.13 16.68 7.89
CA LEU A 158 -4.02 17.38 7.22
C LEU A 158 -3.47 18.60 8.00
N ALA A 159 -3.97 18.87 9.20
CA ALA A 159 -3.44 19.87 10.12
C ALA A 159 -2.71 19.27 11.33
N ASP A 160 -2.68 17.93 11.47
CA ASP A 160 -1.95 17.28 12.56
C ASP A 160 -0.42 17.45 12.39
N PRO A 161 0.33 17.77 13.47
CA PRO A 161 1.78 17.97 13.38
C PRO A 161 2.61 16.73 13.04
N GLU A 162 2.16 15.51 13.35
CA GLU A 162 2.85 14.28 12.94
C GLU A 162 2.63 14.03 11.44
N VAL A 163 1.38 14.13 10.99
CA VAL A 163 1.01 14.08 9.56
C VAL A 163 1.83 15.06 8.72
N LEU A 164 1.95 16.30 9.17
CA LEU A 164 2.70 17.35 8.46
C LEU A 164 4.22 17.07 8.42
N ALA A 165 4.75 16.29 9.36
CA ALA A 165 6.14 15.84 9.32
C ALA A 165 6.32 14.70 8.30
N ASP A 166 5.45 13.69 8.33
CA ASP A 166 5.48 12.54 7.40
C ASP A 166 5.32 13.00 5.94
N ILE A 167 4.44 13.98 5.68
CA ILE A 167 4.29 14.59 4.35
C ILE A 167 5.56 15.34 3.92
N ALA A 168 6.24 16.05 4.84
CA ALA A 168 7.47 16.76 4.50
C ALA A 168 8.63 15.79 4.17
N ASP A 169 8.76 14.70 4.92
CA ASP A 169 9.78 13.67 4.68
C ASP A 169 9.53 12.91 3.37
N ARG A 170 8.26 12.55 3.08
CA ARG A 170 7.87 12.02 1.77
C ARG A 170 8.13 13.00 0.64
N GLU A 171 7.86 14.29 0.81
CA GLU A 171 8.17 15.28 -0.22
C GLU A 171 9.67 15.29 -0.55
N VAL A 172 10.54 15.23 0.47
CA VAL A 172 12.00 15.14 0.28
C VAL A 172 12.38 13.86 -0.48
N LEU A 173 11.87 12.69 -0.06
CA LEU A 173 12.13 11.42 -0.77
C LEU A 173 11.69 11.49 -2.24
N LEU A 174 10.43 11.84 -2.48
CA LEU A 174 9.86 11.80 -3.83
C LEU A 174 10.54 12.82 -4.75
N LYS A 175 11.01 13.96 -4.23
CA LYS A 175 11.85 14.89 -4.99
C LYS A 175 13.24 14.34 -5.27
N LEU A 176 13.88 13.65 -4.32
CA LEU A 176 15.19 13.02 -4.53
C LEU A 176 15.14 11.91 -5.59
N LEU A 177 14.10 11.07 -5.56
CA LEU A 177 13.86 10.01 -6.54
C LEU A 177 13.35 10.53 -7.90
N GLY A 178 12.94 11.79 -8.00
CA GLY A 178 12.40 12.40 -9.22
C GLY A 178 10.93 12.05 -9.51
N LEU A 179 10.22 11.48 -8.52
CA LEU A 179 8.84 11.01 -8.62
C LEU A 179 7.78 12.13 -8.60
N ILE A 180 8.14 13.32 -8.08
CA ILE A 180 7.32 14.53 -8.15
C ILE A 180 8.13 15.74 -8.64
N PRO A 181 7.49 16.79 -9.20
CA PRO A 181 8.16 18.01 -9.61
C PRO A 181 8.92 18.67 -8.45
N GLN A 182 10.09 19.25 -8.74
CA GLN A 182 10.92 19.87 -7.69
C GLN A 182 10.28 21.13 -7.09
N ASP A 183 9.38 21.78 -7.83
CA ASP A 183 8.62 22.97 -7.45
C ASP A 183 7.17 22.69 -7.01
N SER A 184 6.75 21.42 -6.90
CA SER A 184 5.44 21.08 -6.31
C SER A 184 5.46 21.13 -4.78
N ASP A 185 4.26 21.21 -4.21
CA ASP A 185 3.98 21.10 -2.77
C ASP A 185 3.14 19.82 -2.58
N LEU A 186 3.67 18.84 -1.83
CA LEU A 186 3.00 17.54 -1.66
C LEU A 186 1.72 17.69 -0.83
N LEU A 187 1.72 18.56 0.18
CA LEU A 187 0.54 18.84 1.01
C LEU A 187 -0.58 19.47 0.18
N GLU A 188 -0.26 20.33 -0.80
CA GLU A 188 -1.25 20.87 -1.75
C GLU A 188 -1.78 19.77 -2.69
N ILE A 189 -0.93 18.88 -3.22
CA ILE A 189 -1.37 17.76 -4.07
C ILE A 189 -2.30 16.82 -3.29
N GLU A 190 -1.91 16.41 -2.09
CA GLU A 190 -2.68 15.48 -1.26
C GLU A 190 -4.00 16.10 -0.82
N ARG A 191 -4.01 17.38 -0.42
CA ARG A 191 -5.25 18.12 -0.15
C ARG A 191 -6.21 18.12 -1.35
N ASN A 192 -5.71 18.37 -2.56
CA ASN A 192 -6.53 18.37 -3.77
C ASN A 192 -7.11 16.97 -4.08
N LEU A 193 -6.34 15.89 -3.84
CA LEU A 193 -6.83 14.52 -3.93
C LEU A 193 -7.95 14.26 -2.91
N LEU A 194 -7.77 14.69 -1.66
CA LEU A 194 -8.76 14.50 -0.59
C LEU A 194 -10.05 15.30 -0.82
N GLU A 195 -9.96 16.55 -1.29
CA GLU A 195 -11.13 17.37 -1.60
C GLU A 195 -11.97 16.80 -2.76
N GLY A 196 -11.34 16.07 -3.70
CA GLY A 196 -12.03 15.32 -4.76
C GLY A 196 -12.76 14.07 -4.27
N ALA A 197 -12.32 13.47 -3.16
CA ALA A 197 -12.71 12.11 -2.74
C ALA A 197 -14.11 11.93 -2.15
N VAL A 198 -14.85 13.01 -1.97
CA VAL A 198 -15.89 13.06 -0.94
C VAL A 198 -17.24 12.47 -1.41
N ILE A 199 -17.50 11.22 -1.01
CA ILE A 199 -18.82 10.53 -1.10
C ILE A 199 -19.21 9.84 0.22
N GLY A 200 -18.24 9.31 0.97
CA GLY A 200 -18.39 8.73 2.31
C GLY A 200 -17.08 8.86 3.08
N LEU A 201 -17.13 8.59 4.39
CA LEU A 201 -15.97 8.48 5.28
C LEU A 201 -16.32 7.74 6.57
N TYR A 202 -15.65 6.63 6.88
CA TYR A 202 -15.51 6.11 8.24
C TYR A 202 -14.29 6.69 8.98
N ASN A 203 -14.53 7.38 10.09
CA ASN A 203 -13.48 7.83 11.00
C ASN A 203 -13.34 6.85 12.18
N HIS A 204 -12.22 6.11 12.23
CA HIS A 204 -11.95 5.12 13.27
C HIS A 204 -11.62 5.73 14.66
N GLU A 205 -11.03 6.94 14.72
CA GLU A 205 -10.71 7.58 16.01
C GLU A 205 -11.97 8.01 16.78
N THR A 206 -13.02 8.41 16.06
CA THR A 206 -14.32 8.81 16.64
C THR A 206 -15.37 7.69 16.56
N GLY A 207 -15.11 6.67 15.75
CA GLY A 207 -16.07 5.63 15.37
C GLY A 207 -17.26 6.14 14.57
N GLU A 208 -17.17 7.32 13.93
CA GLU A 208 -18.26 7.95 13.17
C GLU A 208 -18.21 7.61 11.68
N LEU A 209 -19.35 7.18 11.14
CA LEU A 209 -19.58 6.92 9.72
C LEU A 209 -20.31 8.12 9.09
N LEU A 210 -19.56 8.97 8.41
CA LEU A 210 -20.02 10.18 7.72
C LEU A 210 -20.47 9.82 6.29
N VAL A 211 -21.73 10.15 5.97
CA VAL A 211 -22.36 9.79 4.69
C VAL A 211 -23.05 11.00 4.09
N LEU A 212 -23.03 11.18 2.77
CA LEU A 212 -23.71 12.33 2.17
C LEU A 212 -25.23 12.30 2.39
N GLY A 213 -25.75 13.36 3.01
CA GLY A 213 -27.16 13.51 3.37
C GLY A 213 -28.09 14.01 2.26
N GLY A 214 -27.57 14.26 1.05
CA GLY A 214 -28.35 14.77 -0.09
C GLY A 214 -29.31 13.73 -0.66
N GLY A 215 -30.41 14.17 -1.28
CA GLY A 215 -31.39 13.30 -1.94
C GLY A 215 -32.44 12.67 -1.01
N GLU A 216 -33.49 12.07 -1.60
CA GLU A 216 -34.53 11.33 -0.87
C GLU A 216 -34.27 9.81 -0.81
N GLU A 217 -33.47 9.29 -1.74
CA GLU A 217 -33.09 7.87 -1.94
C GLU A 217 -31.55 7.76 -2.01
N VAL A 218 -30.99 6.58 -1.76
CA VAL A 218 -29.54 6.31 -1.95
C VAL A 218 -29.28 5.97 -3.42
N SER A 219 -28.31 6.62 -4.07
CA SER A 219 -27.85 6.26 -5.42
C SER A 219 -26.95 5.01 -5.42
N VAL A 220 -26.78 4.35 -6.56
CA VAL A 220 -25.93 3.15 -6.67
C VAL A 220 -24.50 3.44 -6.20
N LYS A 221 -23.96 4.61 -6.55
CA LYS A 221 -22.63 5.06 -6.10
C LYS A 221 -22.57 5.30 -4.59
N GLU A 222 -23.58 5.93 -3.98
CA GLU A 222 -23.65 6.11 -2.52
C GLU A 222 -23.86 4.77 -1.78
N GLU A 223 -24.60 3.82 -2.36
CA GLU A 223 -24.83 2.50 -1.76
C GLU A 223 -23.56 1.64 -1.78
N ALA A 224 -22.81 1.66 -2.88
CA ALA A 224 -21.52 0.99 -2.99
C ALA A 224 -20.51 1.54 -1.96
N VAL A 225 -20.30 2.87 -1.96
CA VAL A 225 -19.43 3.56 -0.99
C VAL A 225 -19.87 3.29 0.44
N TYR A 226 -21.16 3.39 0.76
CA TYR A 226 -21.62 3.09 2.12
C TYR A 226 -21.37 1.62 2.51
N SER A 227 -21.47 0.67 1.58
CA SER A 227 -21.17 -0.74 1.86
C SER A 227 -19.68 -0.98 2.17
N HIS A 228 -18.79 -0.23 1.52
CA HIS A 228 -17.35 -0.21 1.75
C HIS A 228 -16.99 0.41 3.11
N GLU A 229 -17.49 1.62 3.37
CA GLU A 229 -17.25 2.37 4.61
C GLU A 229 -17.83 1.64 5.85
N TYR A 230 -18.94 0.91 5.69
CA TYR A 230 -19.47 0.05 6.75
C TYR A 230 -18.60 -1.20 6.99
N ALA A 231 -17.83 -1.66 6.00
CA ALA A 231 -16.85 -2.72 6.21
C ALA A 231 -15.71 -2.24 7.12
N HIS A 232 -15.20 -1.01 6.96
CA HIS A 232 -14.23 -0.42 7.92
C HIS A 232 -14.79 -0.32 9.33
N LEU A 233 -16.07 0.05 9.48
CA LEU A 233 -16.74 0.05 10.79
C LEU A 233 -16.76 -1.35 11.41
N LEU A 234 -16.99 -2.41 10.63
CA LEU A 234 -16.89 -3.78 11.12
C LEU A 234 -15.45 -4.17 11.48
N GLN A 235 -14.46 -3.75 10.69
CA GLN A 235 -13.05 -4.01 10.96
C GLN A 235 -12.63 -3.39 12.30
N ASP A 236 -12.84 -2.08 12.49
CA ASP A 236 -12.42 -1.37 13.71
C ASP A 236 -13.11 -1.91 14.97
N VAL A 237 -14.43 -2.12 14.94
CA VAL A 237 -15.17 -2.63 16.10
C VAL A 237 -14.73 -4.05 16.51
N ASN A 238 -14.19 -4.85 15.59
CA ASN A 238 -13.79 -6.24 15.86
C ASN A 238 -12.27 -6.42 16.05
N PHE A 239 -11.44 -5.52 15.52
CA PHE A 239 -9.98 -5.67 15.47
C PHE A 239 -9.17 -4.47 16.02
N ASP A 240 -9.81 -3.31 16.30
CA ASP A 240 -9.19 -2.10 16.87
C ASP A 240 -8.07 -1.52 15.97
N LEU A 241 -8.45 -0.84 14.87
CA LEU A 241 -7.51 -0.36 13.85
C LEU A 241 -6.53 0.66 14.43
N SER A 242 -6.96 1.45 15.40
CA SER A 242 -6.12 2.42 16.13
C SER A 242 -4.90 1.76 16.77
N VAL A 243 -5.07 0.57 17.37
CA VAL A 243 -3.97 -0.19 17.97
C VAL A 243 -3.06 -0.78 16.89
N LEU A 244 -3.64 -1.29 15.79
CA LEU A 244 -2.87 -1.91 14.71
C LEU A 244 -1.97 -0.90 13.97
N PHE A 245 -2.46 0.31 13.69
CA PHE A 245 -1.65 1.37 13.08
C PHE A 245 -0.54 1.90 14.01
N GLU A 246 -0.78 2.03 15.31
CA GLU A 246 0.27 2.41 16.26
C GLU A 246 1.31 1.28 16.43
N ASP A 247 0.90 0.01 16.39
CA ASP A 247 1.81 -1.15 16.40
C ASP A 247 2.63 -1.26 15.11
N ALA A 248 2.16 -0.72 13.97
CA ALA A 248 2.86 -0.68 12.68
C ALA A 248 3.76 0.56 12.48
N LYS A 249 3.71 1.54 13.40
CA LYS A 249 4.40 2.82 13.27
C LYS A 249 5.92 2.70 13.12
N ASN A 250 6.50 3.56 12.27
CA ASN A 250 7.92 3.62 11.89
C ASN A 250 8.43 2.40 11.09
N ASP A 251 7.53 1.67 10.44
CA ASP A 251 7.83 0.63 9.45
C ASP A 251 6.84 0.77 8.30
N SER A 252 7.27 1.47 7.25
CA SER A 252 6.41 1.88 6.14
C SER A 252 5.93 0.72 5.25
N ASP A 253 6.71 -0.35 5.14
CA ASP A 253 6.30 -1.56 4.41
C ASP A 253 5.21 -2.31 5.21
N ARG A 254 5.38 -2.42 6.53
CA ARG A 254 4.38 -3.03 7.41
C ARG A 254 3.10 -2.21 7.54
N GLU A 255 3.19 -0.87 7.58
CA GLU A 255 2.03 0.02 7.51
C GLU A 255 1.30 -0.12 6.16
N GLY A 256 2.04 -0.23 5.04
CA GLY A 256 1.47 -0.53 3.72
C GLY A 256 0.79 -1.90 3.63
N ALA A 257 1.36 -2.93 4.26
CA ALA A 257 0.77 -4.27 4.33
C ALA A 257 -0.56 -4.28 5.10
N LEU A 258 -0.60 -3.60 6.25
CA LEU A 258 -1.80 -3.40 7.05
C LEU A 258 -2.88 -2.64 6.26
N GLN A 259 -2.51 -1.54 5.59
CA GLN A 259 -3.44 -0.77 4.77
C GLN A 259 -4.05 -1.61 3.64
N ALA A 260 -3.25 -2.43 2.96
CA ALA A 260 -3.76 -3.32 1.91
C ALA A 260 -4.68 -4.43 2.47
N MET A 261 -4.46 -4.94 3.68
CA MET A 261 -5.41 -5.86 4.32
C MET A 261 -6.75 -5.16 4.61
N ILE A 262 -6.72 -3.93 5.14
CA ILE A 262 -7.89 -3.10 5.45
C ILE A 262 -8.72 -2.79 4.19
N GLU A 263 -8.11 -2.10 3.22
CA GLU A 263 -8.78 -1.66 1.97
C GLU A 263 -9.15 -2.85 1.08
N GLY A 264 -8.30 -3.88 1.06
CA GLY A 264 -8.53 -5.11 0.32
C GLY A 264 -9.77 -5.85 0.81
N GLU A 265 -10.00 -5.92 2.13
CA GLU A 265 -11.18 -6.56 2.69
C GLU A 265 -12.44 -5.71 2.49
N ALA A 266 -12.36 -4.39 2.65
CA ALA A 266 -13.47 -3.50 2.39
C ALA A 266 -13.92 -3.58 0.91
N THR A 267 -12.98 -3.51 -0.03
CA THR A 267 -13.20 -3.71 -1.47
C THR A 267 -13.76 -5.11 -1.78
N PHE A 268 -13.29 -6.15 -1.09
CA PHE A 268 -13.78 -7.52 -1.28
C PHE A 268 -15.23 -7.70 -0.83
N VAL A 269 -15.58 -7.12 0.33
CA VAL A 269 -16.94 -7.13 0.87
C VAL A 269 -17.88 -6.30 0.00
N GLU A 270 -17.45 -5.12 -0.47
CA GLU A 270 -18.16 -4.29 -1.44
C GLU A 270 -18.42 -5.06 -2.75
N ALA A 271 -17.42 -5.75 -3.31
CA ALA A 271 -17.58 -6.52 -4.54
C ALA A 271 -18.62 -7.65 -4.40
N ILE A 272 -18.66 -8.34 -3.25
CA ILE A 272 -19.71 -9.32 -2.93
C ILE A 272 -21.06 -8.64 -2.77
N TYR A 273 -21.11 -7.46 -2.14
CA TYR A 273 -22.34 -6.68 -1.96
C TYR A 273 -22.93 -6.28 -3.32
N ALA A 274 -22.13 -5.66 -4.18
CA ALA A 274 -22.50 -5.25 -5.52
C ALA A 274 -23.02 -6.44 -6.35
N ALA A 275 -22.31 -7.57 -6.32
CA ALA A 275 -22.70 -8.79 -7.04
C ALA A 275 -24.02 -9.44 -6.54
N ARG A 276 -24.47 -9.11 -5.31
CA ARG A 276 -25.74 -9.58 -4.75
C ARG A 276 -26.90 -8.62 -5.00
N ASN A 277 -26.65 -7.31 -5.05
CA ASN A 277 -27.70 -6.29 -4.97
C ASN A 277 -27.90 -5.47 -6.26
N PHE A 278 -26.86 -5.28 -7.09
CA PHE A 278 -26.93 -4.44 -8.29
C PHE A 278 -27.28 -5.22 -9.56
N ALA A 279 -27.97 -4.59 -10.50
CA ALA A 279 -28.14 -5.11 -11.85
C ALA A 279 -26.88 -4.85 -12.71
N ALA A 280 -26.73 -5.60 -13.80
CA ALA A 280 -25.58 -5.44 -14.70
C ALA A 280 -25.53 -4.06 -15.37
N GLU A 281 -26.68 -3.42 -15.53
CA GLU A 281 -26.81 -2.06 -16.05
C GLU A 281 -26.27 -1.00 -15.06
N ASP A 282 -26.46 -1.23 -13.76
CA ASP A 282 -26.09 -0.32 -12.66
C ASP A 282 -24.57 -0.24 -12.46
N LEU A 283 -23.85 -1.32 -12.78
CA LEU A 283 -22.38 -1.38 -12.73
C LEU A 283 -21.69 -0.33 -13.63
N ASN A 284 -22.40 0.21 -14.64
CA ASN A 284 -21.87 1.32 -15.45
C ASN A 284 -21.80 2.65 -14.67
N GLU A 285 -22.70 2.87 -13.70
CA GLU A 285 -22.67 4.05 -12.84
C GLU A 285 -21.44 4.01 -11.92
N LEU A 286 -21.12 2.81 -11.42
CA LEU A 286 -20.00 2.57 -10.51
C LEU A 286 -18.62 2.78 -11.16
N ILE A 287 -18.47 2.58 -12.47
CA ILE A 287 -17.23 2.88 -13.23
C ILE A 287 -17.19 4.29 -13.84
N THR A 288 -18.23 5.11 -13.63
CA THR A 288 -18.28 6.46 -14.21
C THR A 288 -17.59 7.46 -13.28
N VAL A 289 -16.34 7.80 -13.61
CA VAL A 289 -15.56 8.85 -12.92
C VAL A 289 -16.14 10.24 -13.25
N ASP A 290 -16.24 11.13 -12.26
CA ASP A 290 -16.64 12.51 -12.53
C ASP A 290 -15.52 13.23 -13.33
N PRO A 291 -15.84 14.06 -14.34
CA PRO A 291 -14.83 14.80 -15.08
C PRO A 291 -13.94 15.73 -14.22
N ILE A 292 -14.39 16.14 -13.03
CA ILE A 292 -13.57 16.92 -12.08
C ILE A 292 -12.56 15.99 -11.40
N ASP A 293 -13.02 14.88 -10.83
CA ASP A 293 -12.17 13.86 -10.17
C ASP A 293 -11.11 13.33 -11.15
N LEU A 294 -11.50 13.05 -12.39
CA LEU A 294 -10.59 12.64 -13.46
C LEU A 294 -9.53 13.71 -13.77
N ALA A 295 -9.90 15.00 -13.79
CA ALA A 295 -8.96 16.08 -14.04
C ALA A 295 -7.98 16.31 -12.88
N ILE A 296 -8.36 15.96 -11.64
CA ILE A 296 -7.46 15.94 -10.48
C ILE A 296 -6.46 14.77 -10.62
N LEU A 297 -6.94 13.58 -10.98
CA LEU A 297 -6.07 12.42 -11.24
C LEU A 297 -5.10 12.66 -12.40
N GLU A 298 -5.56 13.23 -13.53
CA GLU A 298 -4.72 13.61 -14.68
C GLU A 298 -3.68 14.71 -14.36
N ALA A 299 -3.87 15.47 -13.27
CA ALA A 299 -2.93 16.49 -12.80
C ALA A 299 -2.00 16.00 -11.67
N THR A 300 -2.26 14.80 -11.14
CA THR A 300 -1.50 14.20 -10.05
C THR A 300 -0.31 13.41 -10.61
N PRO A 301 0.90 13.50 -10.01
CA PRO A 301 2.05 12.68 -10.42
C PRO A 301 1.73 11.18 -10.43
N ASP A 302 2.15 10.46 -11.47
CA ASP A 302 1.79 9.04 -11.71
C ASP A 302 2.07 8.15 -10.50
N PHE A 303 3.22 8.34 -9.81
CA PHE A 303 3.55 7.60 -8.58
C PHE A 303 2.51 7.75 -7.47
N LEU A 304 1.97 8.95 -7.29
CA LEU A 304 0.93 9.22 -6.30
C LEU A 304 -0.41 8.59 -6.70
N VAL A 305 -0.75 8.55 -7.99
CA VAL A 305 -1.96 7.84 -8.47
C VAL A 305 -1.80 6.32 -8.31
N LEU A 306 -0.63 5.78 -8.64
CA LEU A 306 -0.29 4.36 -8.53
C LEU A 306 -0.32 3.88 -7.08
N THR A 307 0.40 4.56 -6.18
CA THR A 307 0.35 4.27 -4.75
C THR A 307 -1.07 4.38 -4.22
N LEU A 308 -1.82 5.44 -4.59
CA LEU A 308 -3.19 5.61 -4.13
C LEU A 308 -4.08 4.39 -4.44
N GLY A 309 -3.99 3.81 -5.64
CA GLY A 309 -4.78 2.63 -6.04
C GLY A 309 -4.28 1.27 -5.55
N TRP A 310 -3.05 1.19 -5.00
CA TRP A 310 -2.39 -0.09 -4.72
C TRP A 310 -3.05 -0.90 -3.58
N PRO A 311 -3.38 -0.32 -2.40
CA PRO A 311 -4.00 -1.06 -1.30
C PRO A 311 -5.31 -1.77 -1.68
N TYR A 312 -6.12 -1.11 -2.52
CA TYR A 312 -7.39 -1.64 -3.03
C TYR A 312 -7.18 -2.84 -3.94
N THR A 313 -6.23 -2.74 -4.86
CA THR A 313 -6.06 -3.71 -5.95
C THR A 313 -5.23 -4.92 -5.52
N ALA A 314 -4.07 -4.69 -4.88
CA ALA A 314 -3.23 -5.75 -4.34
C ALA A 314 -3.89 -6.40 -3.13
N GLY A 315 -4.44 -5.59 -2.22
CA GLY A 315 -5.17 -6.06 -1.04
C GLY A 315 -6.38 -6.92 -1.38
N PHE A 316 -7.21 -6.53 -2.36
CA PHE A 316 -8.31 -7.38 -2.84
C PHE A 316 -7.77 -8.73 -3.36
N GLY A 317 -6.65 -8.71 -4.07
CA GLY A 317 -5.95 -9.91 -4.52
C GLY A 317 -5.58 -10.84 -3.37
N PHE A 318 -4.92 -10.32 -2.34
CA PHE A 318 -4.57 -11.02 -1.11
C PHE A 318 -5.80 -11.60 -0.40
N VAL A 319 -6.79 -10.76 -0.06
CA VAL A 319 -8.00 -11.15 0.68
C VAL A 319 -8.80 -12.22 -0.07
N ASN A 320 -9.01 -12.05 -1.39
CA ASN A 320 -9.65 -13.06 -2.22
C ASN A 320 -8.85 -14.39 -2.21
N SER A 321 -7.53 -14.33 -2.22
CA SER A 321 -6.65 -15.51 -2.11
C SER A 321 -6.82 -16.23 -0.77
N ILE A 322 -6.93 -15.51 0.34
CA ILE A 322 -7.21 -16.09 1.67
C ILE A 322 -8.62 -16.68 1.73
N TRP A 323 -9.63 -15.92 1.27
CA TRP A 323 -11.03 -16.35 1.27
C TRP A 323 -11.27 -17.61 0.41
N GLN A 324 -10.61 -17.75 -0.74
CA GLN A 324 -10.68 -18.98 -1.55
C GLN A 324 -10.14 -20.21 -0.81
N GLY A 325 -9.21 -20.04 0.13
CA GLY A 325 -8.65 -21.10 0.96
C GLY A 325 -9.47 -21.44 2.21
N GLY A 326 -10.06 -20.44 2.87
CA GLY A 326 -10.67 -20.58 4.21
C GLY A 326 -12.06 -19.96 4.43
N GLY A 327 -12.63 -19.28 3.45
CA GLY A 327 -13.85 -18.46 3.62
C GLY A 327 -13.64 -17.30 4.60
N MET A 328 -14.72 -16.80 5.22
CA MET A 328 -14.65 -15.72 6.21
C MET A 328 -13.80 -16.11 7.44
N ALA A 329 -13.87 -17.37 7.88
CA ALA A 329 -13.00 -17.88 8.95
C ALA A 329 -11.51 -17.90 8.57
N GLY A 330 -11.17 -17.87 7.28
CA GLY A 330 -9.81 -17.65 6.80
C GLY A 330 -9.37 -16.19 6.93
N LEU A 331 -10.27 -15.25 6.69
CA LEU A 331 -10.03 -13.83 6.91
C LEU A 331 -9.91 -13.51 8.41
N ASP A 332 -10.76 -14.09 9.25
CA ASP A 332 -10.67 -13.97 10.72
C ASP A 332 -9.33 -14.51 11.27
N ALA A 333 -8.76 -15.54 10.62
CA ALA A 333 -7.43 -16.03 10.95
C ALA A 333 -6.33 -15.05 10.50
N ALA A 334 -6.49 -14.39 9.34
CA ALA A 334 -5.55 -13.37 8.88
C ALA A 334 -5.59 -12.09 9.73
N TRP A 335 -6.75 -11.69 10.25
CA TRP A 335 -6.84 -10.60 11.24
C TRP A 335 -6.18 -10.93 12.59
N ALA A 336 -6.02 -12.21 12.91
CA ALA A 336 -5.32 -12.65 14.12
C ALA A 336 -3.81 -12.84 13.93
N ASP A 337 -3.33 -12.78 12.69
CA ASP A 337 -1.95 -13.06 12.26
C ASP A 337 -1.72 -12.27 10.95
N LEU A 338 -1.63 -10.94 11.08
CA LEU A 338 -1.66 -10.00 9.95
C LEU A 338 -0.44 -10.14 9.03
N PRO A 339 -0.56 -9.80 7.74
CA PRO A 339 0.61 -9.68 6.87
C PRO A 339 1.53 -8.57 7.40
N GLU A 340 2.85 -8.83 7.38
CA GLU A 340 3.88 -7.93 7.92
C GLU A 340 4.65 -7.17 6.83
N THR A 341 4.53 -7.55 5.55
CA THR A 341 5.23 -6.89 4.41
C THR A 341 4.31 -6.69 3.21
N THR A 342 4.58 -5.70 2.36
CA THR A 342 3.83 -5.55 1.10
C THR A 342 4.11 -6.71 0.14
N GLU A 343 5.28 -7.35 0.23
CA GLU A 343 5.58 -8.59 -0.47
C GLU A 343 4.57 -9.71 -0.14
N GLN A 344 4.20 -9.89 1.14
CA GLN A 344 3.20 -10.89 1.54
C GLN A 344 1.81 -10.62 0.95
N ILE A 345 1.48 -9.35 0.67
CA ILE A 345 0.24 -8.95 -0.04
C ILE A 345 0.32 -9.36 -1.52
N ILE A 346 1.46 -9.08 -2.18
CA ILE A 346 1.69 -9.36 -3.60
C ILE A 346 1.79 -10.87 -3.88
N HIS A 347 2.43 -11.62 -2.98
CA HIS A 347 2.66 -13.07 -3.06
C HIS A 347 2.03 -13.80 -1.84
N PRO A 348 0.70 -14.02 -1.81
CA PRO A 348 0.01 -14.59 -0.65
C PRO A 348 0.48 -16.01 -0.27
N GLU A 349 1.27 -16.69 -1.09
CA GLU A 349 2.01 -17.90 -0.73
C GLU A 349 3.07 -17.67 0.35
N LYS A 350 3.85 -16.57 0.29
CA LYS A 350 4.90 -16.23 1.26
C LYS A 350 4.31 -16.07 2.66
N TYR A 351 3.20 -15.33 2.75
CA TYR A 351 2.35 -15.23 3.94
C TYR A 351 1.94 -16.61 4.48
N ARG A 352 1.37 -17.49 3.64
CA ARG A 352 0.93 -18.84 4.07
C ARG A 352 2.07 -19.76 4.50
N THR A 353 3.29 -19.53 4.03
CA THR A 353 4.49 -20.24 4.50
C THR A 353 5.09 -19.64 5.77
N ASN A 354 4.58 -18.51 6.26
CA ASN A 354 5.11 -17.74 7.40
C ASN A 354 6.55 -17.28 7.11
N GLU A 355 6.73 -16.72 5.93
CA GLU A 355 7.96 -16.01 5.55
C GLU A 355 7.89 -14.60 6.13
N TYR A 356 8.52 -14.43 7.28
CA TYR A 356 8.58 -13.15 8.00
C TYR A 356 9.65 -12.22 7.40
N PRO A 357 9.49 -10.89 7.52
CA PRO A 357 10.49 -9.92 7.04
C PRO A 357 11.89 -10.24 7.53
N GLU A 358 12.88 -10.14 6.64
CA GLU A 358 14.27 -10.13 7.07
C GLU A 358 14.57 -8.83 7.85
N THR A 359 15.61 -8.84 8.68
CA THR A 359 15.98 -7.62 9.42
C THR A 359 16.55 -6.59 8.45
N PRO A 360 16.07 -5.33 8.44
CA PRO A 360 16.59 -4.30 7.54
C PRO A 360 18.12 -4.19 7.58
N PRO A 361 18.77 -3.98 6.42
CA PRO A 361 20.21 -4.03 6.31
C PRO A 361 20.87 -2.89 7.12
N THR A 362 22.05 -3.16 7.68
CA THR A 362 22.76 -2.15 8.48
C THR A 362 23.38 -1.09 7.58
N LEU A 363 22.77 0.09 7.53
CA LEU A 363 23.26 1.21 6.74
C LEU A 363 24.54 1.85 7.34
N PRO A 364 25.46 2.37 6.50
CA PRO A 364 26.66 3.04 6.96
C PRO A 364 26.35 4.40 7.62
N ASP A 365 27.31 4.96 8.38
CA ASP A 365 27.22 6.33 8.94
C ASP A 365 27.39 7.38 7.83
N MET A 366 26.34 7.56 7.03
CA MET A 366 26.27 8.46 5.87
C MET A 366 26.52 9.92 6.26
N ALA A 367 26.06 10.35 7.44
CA ALA A 367 26.31 11.71 7.93
C ALA A 367 27.81 11.96 8.16
N SER A 368 28.52 11.00 8.78
CA SER A 368 29.99 11.08 8.92
C SER A 368 30.74 11.00 7.58
N ILE A 369 30.20 10.30 6.58
CA ILE A 369 30.78 10.20 5.23
C ILE A 369 30.68 11.54 4.48
N LEU A 370 29.53 12.21 4.54
CA LEU A 370 29.31 13.51 3.91
C LEU A 370 29.98 14.67 4.68
N GLY A 371 30.13 14.54 6.00
CA GLY A 371 31.00 15.38 6.83
C GLY A 371 30.31 16.52 7.57
N GLU A 372 31.03 17.61 7.83
CA GLU A 372 30.56 18.70 8.70
C GLU A 372 29.32 19.41 8.14
N GLY A 373 28.23 19.37 8.91
CA GLY A 373 26.95 19.99 8.55
C GLY A 373 25.88 19.02 8.10
N TRP A 374 26.19 17.72 7.97
CA TRP A 374 25.22 16.68 7.66
C TRP A 374 24.68 15.96 8.91
N SER A 375 23.42 15.56 8.85
CA SER A 375 22.74 14.73 9.86
C SER A 375 21.66 13.87 9.21
N VAL A 376 21.36 12.71 9.80
CA VAL A 376 20.17 11.92 9.45
C VAL A 376 18.92 12.75 9.73
N GLN A 377 18.03 12.83 8.75
CA GLN A 377 16.68 13.39 8.86
C GLN A 377 15.74 12.28 9.36
N SER A 378 15.62 11.20 8.59
CA SER A 378 14.78 10.03 8.85
C SER A 378 15.34 8.74 8.22
N GLU A 379 14.81 7.60 8.65
CA GLU A 379 15.18 6.25 8.20
C GLU A 379 13.94 5.35 8.14
N ASP A 380 13.79 4.53 7.10
CA ASP A 380 12.64 3.60 6.95
C ASP A 380 12.94 2.55 5.85
N VAL A 381 11.93 1.75 5.52
CA VAL A 381 11.89 0.70 4.49
C VAL A 381 10.99 1.15 3.33
N LEU A 382 11.30 0.75 2.09
CA LEU A 382 10.43 0.96 0.92
C LEU A 382 9.45 -0.21 0.72
N GLY A 383 9.95 -1.45 0.76
CA GLY A 383 9.16 -2.64 0.45
C GLY A 383 9.00 -2.94 -1.04
N GLU A 384 8.65 -4.18 -1.37
CA GLU A 384 8.46 -4.63 -2.76
C GLU A 384 7.46 -3.73 -3.52
N ALA A 385 6.35 -3.35 -2.89
CA ALA A 385 5.32 -2.54 -3.54
C ALA A 385 5.87 -1.19 -4.00
N ILE A 386 6.53 -0.43 -3.12
CA ILE A 386 7.07 0.88 -3.48
C ILE A 386 8.17 0.77 -4.53
N ILE A 387 8.99 -0.30 -4.49
CA ILE A 387 10.00 -0.57 -5.52
C ILE A 387 9.34 -0.85 -6.89
N SER A 388 8.28 -1.66 -6.94
CA SER A 388 7.52 -1.89 -8.18
C SER A 388 6.89 -0.60 -8.71
N LEU A 389 6.15 0.12 -7.86
CA LEU A 389 5.45 1.34 -8.25
C LEU A 389 6.40 2.49 -8.64
N TRP A 390 7.61 2.53 -8.08
CA TRP A 390 8.66 3.44 -8.51
C TRP A 390 9.12 3.14 -9.94
N LEU A 391 9.36 1.87 -10.27
CA LEU A 391 9.70 1.47 -11.65
C LEU A 391 8.55 1.80 -12.62
N GLU A 392 7.30 1.56 -12.23
CA GLU A 392 6.12 1.92 -13.05
C GLU A 392 6.02 3.43 -13.29
N ALA A 393 6.24 4.25 -12.26
CA ALA A 393 6.27 5.71 -12.38
C ALA A 393 7.42 6.24 -13.24
N LEU A 394 8.53 5.51 -13.36
CA LEU A 394 9.60 5.78 -14.33
C LEU A 394 9.29 5.25 -15.75
N GLY A 395 8.06 4.77 -16.00
CA GLY A 395 7.59 4.30 -17.30
C GLY A 395 7.92 2.85 -17.65
N VAL A 396 8.33 2.03 -16.67
CA VAL A 396 8.43 0.57 -16.85
C VAL A 396 7.02 -0.02 -16.92
N GLU A 397 6.80 -1.00 -17.80
CA GLU A 397 5.51 -1.68 -17.90
C GLU A 397 5.24 -2.53 -16.63
N ALA A 398 4.03 -2.47 -16.07
CA ALA A 398 3.67 -3.06 -14.77
C ALA A 398 4.12 -4.53 -14.60
N ALA A 399 3.90 -5.40 -15.59
CA ALA A 399 4.32 -6.80 -15.52
C ALA A 399 5.85 -7.03 -15.67
N VAL A 400 6.60 -5.98 -16.01
CA VAL A 400 8.08 -5.95 -15.95
C VAL A 400 8.54 -5.35 -14.62
N ALA A 401 7.90 -4.28 -14.14
CA ALA A 401 8.19 -3.66 -12.84
C ALA A 401 7.98 -4.64 -11.68
N ALA A 402 6.80 -5.28 -11.61
CA ALA A 402 6.50 -6.29 -10.60
C ALA A 402 7.49 -7.47 -10.62
N ARG A 403 7.99 -7.88 -11.80
CA ARG A 403 9.02 -8.93 -11.89
C ARG A 403 10.40 -8.43 -11.45
N ALA A 404 10.69 -7.15 -11.65
CA ALA A 404 11.96 -6.54 -11.27
C ALA A 404 12.02 -6.14 -9.78
N ALA A 405 10.87 -6.07 -9.11
CA ALA A 405 10.75 -5.89 -7.65
C ALA A 405 10.62 -7.23 -6.89
N ALA A 406 10.08 -8.28 -7.53
CA ALA A 406 9.93 -9.59 -6.90
C ALA A 406 11.27 -10.22 -6.48
N GLY A 407 11.24 -10.97 -5.38
CA GLY A 407 12.44 -11.50 -4.73
C GLY A 407 13.17 -10.45 -3.88
N TRP A 408 12.48 -9.38 -3.48
CA TRP A 408 12.90 -8.47 -2.43
C TRP A 408 13.01 -9.26 -1.11
N GLY A 409 14.16 -9.20 -0.43
CA GLY A 409 14.34 -9.84 0.89
C GLY A 409 14.24 -8.84 2.03
N SER A 410 14.90 -7.69 1.85
CA SER A 410 14.72 -6.50 2.70
C SER A 410 15.28 -5.26 2.01
N ASP A 411 14.92 -4.07 2.50
CA ASP A 411 15.65 -2.85 2.19
C ASP A 411 15.72 -1.92 3.40
N GLY A 412 16.50 -0.86 3.26
CA GLY A 412 16.45 0.29 4.15
C GLY A 412 17.09 1.50 3.51
N TYR A 413 16.57 2.69 3.82
CA TYR A 413 17.13 3.95 3.36
C TYR A 413 17.32 4.97 4.49
N LEU A 414 18.17 5.97 4.22
CA LEU A 414 18.36 7.17 5.04
C LEU A 414 18.08 8.42 4.20
N LEU A 415 17.31 9.37 4.73
CA LEU A 415 17.31 10.76 4.28
C LEU A 415 18.28 11.57 5.15
N LEU A 416 18.97 12.53 4.54
CA LEU A 416 19.96 13.36 5.22
C LEU A 416 19.76 14.85 4.93
N ASP A 417 19.69 15.63 6.00
CA ASP A 417 19.79 17.08 6.00
C ASP A 417 21.26 17.50 5.90
N GLY A 418 21.54 18.44 4.99
CA GLY A 418 22.87 18.97 4.70
C GLY A 418 23.00 20.49 4.89
N PRO A 419 24.23 21.02 4.74
CA PRO A 419 24.49 22.44 4.91
C PRO A 419 23.74 23.28 3.86
N VAL A 420 23.14 24.39 4.29
CA VAL A 420 22.44 25.36 3.41
C VAL A 420 21.20 24.77 2.70
N GLY A 421 20.57 23.75 3.29
CA GLY A 421 19.37 23.11 2.70
C GLY A 421 19.70 22.17 1.54
N GLU A 422 20.93 21.66 1.50
CA GLU A 422 21.28 20.47 0.74
C GLU A 422 20.57 19.25 1.36
N ILE A 423 20.17 18.29 0.52
CA ILE A 423 19.53 17.03 0.92
C ILE A 423 20.22 15.87 0.20
N ALA A 424 20.25 14.70 0.83
CA ALA A 424 20.80 13.48 0.25
C ALA A 424 20.03 12.24 0.73
N MET A 425 20.20 11.14 0.01
CA MET A 425 19.63 9.83 0.31
C MET A 425 20.66 8.73 0.04
N GLY A 426 20.60 7.66 0.83
CA GLY A 426 21.17 6.37 0.46
C GLY A 426 20.17 5.24 0.75
N LEU A 427 20.12 4.22 -0.10
CA LEU A 427 19.25 3.06 -0.04
C LEU A 427 20.05 1.80 -0.34
N LEU A 428 19.78 0.72 0.40
CA LEU A 428 20.31 -0.61 0.16
C LEU A 428 19.14 -1.60 0.06
N ILE A 429 19.08 -2.39 -1.01
CA ILE A 429 18.10 -3.47 -1.19
C ILE A 429 18.84 -4.81 -1.25
N GLU A 430 18.42 -5.77 -0.43
CA GLU A 430 18.88 -7.16 -0.44
C GLU A 430 17.82 -8.06 -1.09
N TRP A 431 18.25 -9.14 -1.77
CA TRP A 431 17.41 -9.96 -2.66
C TRP A 431 17.53 -11.46 -2.35
N ASP A 432 16.42 -12.19 -2.52
CA ASP A 432 16.30 -13.65 -2.31
C ASP A 432 17.27 -14.46 -3.18
N ASP A 433 17.26 -14.29 -4.51
CA ASP A 433 18.28 -14.83 -5.42
C ASP A 433 19.16 -13.70 -5.98
N PRO A 434 20.33 -13.44 -5.38
CA PRO A 434 21.25 -12.41 -5.86
C PRO A 434 21.84 -12.68 -7.25
N GLY A 435 21.73 -13.92 -7.75
CA GLY A 435 22.13 -14.29 -9.10
C GLY A 435 21.06 -13.98 -10.17
N THR A 436 19.86 -13.58 -9.76
CA THR A 436 18.69 -13.47 -10.65
C THR A 436 17.91 -12.17 -10.44
N ASP A 437 17.58 -11.80 -9.20
CA ASP A 437 16.55 -10.80 -8.91
C ASP A 437 17.13 -9.38 -8.93
N GLY A 438 18.23 -9.14 -8.21
CA GLY A 438 18.98 -7.88 -8.28
C GLY A 438 19.48 -7.53 -9.70
N LEU A 439 19.72 -8.54 -10.56
CA LEU A 439 20.02 -8.32 -11.99
C LEU A 439 18.79 -7.90 -12.81
N GLN A 440 17.60 -8.38 -12.47
CA GLN A 440 16.34 -7.94 -13.09
C GLN A 440 16.00 -6.51 -12.65
N PHE A 441 16.15 -6.20 -11.36
CA PHE A 441 16.03 -4.84 -10.84
C PHE A 441 16.99 -3.88 -11.55
N SER A 442 18.30 -4.17 -11.52
CA SER A 442 19.33 -3.35 -12.20
C SER A 442 19.00 -3.11 -13.68
N ALA A 443 18.58 -4.15 -14.42
CA ALA A 443 18.26 -4.01 -15.84
C ALA A 443 17.02 -3.15 -16.10
N ALA A 444 15.99 -3.24 -15.26
CA ALA A 444 14.79 -2.40 -15.36
C ALA A 444 15.10 -0.95 -14.94
N PHE A 445 15.77 -0.78 -13.81
CA PHE A 445 16.08 0.52 -13.21
C PHE A 445 17.03 1.36 -14.06
N GLU A 446 18.18 0.81 -14.48
CA GLU A 446 19.10 1.52 -15.39
C GLU A 446 18.42 1.84 -16.73
N GLY A 447 17.60 0.92 -17.23
CA GLY A 447 16.87 1.08 -18.49
C GLY A 447 15.82 2.19 -18.44
N ALA A 448 15.14 2.36 -17.30
CA ALA A 448 14.18 3.42 -17.07
C ALA A 448 14.87 4.79 -16.99
N LEU A 449 15.92 4.92 -16.18
CA LEU A 449 16.69 6.18 -16.05
C LEU A 449 17.42 6.58 -17.34
N ASP A 450 17.83 5.64 -18.19
CA ASP A 450 18.40 5.93 -19.51
C ASP A 450 17.34 6.32 -20.56
N ALA A 451 16.06 6.03 -20.31
CA ALA A 451 14.94 6.39 -21.18
C ALA A 451 14.25 7.70 -20.76
N ASP A 452 14.27 8.04 -19.47
CA ASP A 452 13.68 9.26 -18.92
C ASP A 452 14.49 10.51 -19.30
N ALA A 453 13.81 11.52 -19.84
CA ALA A 453 14.40 12.79 -20.25
C ALA A 453 14.79 13.72 -19.08
N ALA A 454 14.31 13.45 -17.86
CA ALA A 454 14.72 14.13 -16.64
C ALA A 454 16.12 13.72 -16.17
N PHE A 455 16.58 12.54 -16.56
CA PHE A 455 17.88 11.98 -16.18
C PHE A 455 18.90 12.07 -17.33
N SER A 456 20.18 12.08 -16.99
CA SER A 456 21.28 12.22 -17.95
C SER A 456 22.52 11.47 -17.48
N ARG A 457 22.82 10.34 -18.14
CA ARG A 457 23.89 9.42 -17.74
C ARG A 457 25.27 10.08 -17.77
N ILE A 458 26.03 9.92 -16.68
CA ILE A 458 27.38 10.45 -16.48
C ILE A 458 28.39 9.36 -16.81
N THR A 459 29.28 9.59 -17.78
CA THR A 459 30.33 8.63 -18.17
C THR A 459 31.70 9.03 -17.60
N VAL A 460 31.89 8.84 -16.29
CA VAL A 460 33.14 9.13 -15.56
C VAL A 460 33.37 8.07 -14.49
N GLY A 461 34.63 7.71 -14.23
CA GLY A 461 35.02 6.84 -13.11
C GLY A 461 34.98 5.35 -13.45
N ASP A 462 34.63 4.53 -12.45
CA ASP A 462 34.43 3.09 -12.65
C ASP A 462 33.15 2.82 -13.45
N ALA A 463 33.23 1.82 -14.33
CA ALA A 463 32.15 1.39 -15.22
C ALA A 463 31.19 0.38 -14.55
N THR A 464 31.51 -0.09 -13.35
CA THR A 464 30.62 -0.90 -12.49
C THR A 464 29.52 -0.06 -11.83
N ILE A 465 29.74 1.25 -11.68
CA ILE A 465 28.80 2.17 -11.03
C ILE A 465 28.11 3.01 -12.11
N ALA A 466 26.80 2.85 -12.24
CA ALA A 466 25.95 3.68 -13.09
C ALA A 466 25.61 5.00 -12.38
N ARG A 467 25.52 6.11 -13.11
CA ARG A 467 25.35 7.46 -12.55
C ARG A 467 24.59 8.38 -13.50
N TRP A 468 23.75 9.25 -12.96
CA TRP A 468 22.96 10.23 -13.71
C TRP A 468 22.91 11.56 -12.98
N THR A 469 22.87 12.67 -13.72
CA THR A 469 22.26 13.91 -13.23
C THR A 469 20.75 13.78 -13.40
N GLY A 470 19.97 14.09 -12.36
CA GLY A 470 18.50 14.03 -12.37
C GLY A 470 17.88 15.15 -11.51
N PRO A 471 16.56 15.14 -11.28
CA PRO A 471 15.86 16.19 -10.54
C PRO A 471 16.40 16.42 -9.13
N GLY A 472 16.61 15.34 -8.35
CA GLY A 472 17.14 15.37 -6.99
C GLY A 472 18.66 15.61 -6.86
N GLY A 473 19.38 15.85 -7.96
CA GLY A 473 20.83 16.04 -7.95
C GLY A 473 21.59 14.98 -8.76
N THR A 474 22.65 14.41 -8.19
CA THR A 474 23.36 13.28 -8.80
C THR A 474 22.92 11.98 -8.16
N MET A 475 22.40 11.06 -8.98
CA MET A 475 22.07 9.69 -8.59
C MET A 475 23.23 8.76 -8.99
N ALA A 476 23.60 7.85 -8.09
CA ALA A 476 24.59 6.81 -8.32
C ALA A 476 23.99 5.45 -7.91
N PHE A 477 24.25 4.42 -8.70
CA PHE A 477 23.71 3.07 -8.53
C PHE A 477 24.78 2.02 -8.79
N ALA A 478 24.79 0.95 -8.00
CA ALA A 478 25.59 -0.24 -8.25
C ALA A 478 24.90 -1.50 -7.71
N LEU A 479 25.19 -2.63 -8.35
CA LEU A 479 24.84 -3.95 -7.87
C LEU A 479 26.12 -4.63 -7.38
N ASP A 480 26.18 -5.07 -6.12
CA ASP A 480 27.33 -5.84 -5.65
C ASP A 480 27.36 -7.22 -6.33
N ALA A 481 28.51 -7.59 -6.87
CA ALA A 481 28.65 -8.80 -7.68
C ALA A 481 28.83 -10.09 -6.86
N ALA A 482 28.91 -10.01 -5.53
CA ALA A 482 29.07 -11.16 -4.63
C ALA A 482 27.80 -11.45 -3.80
N THR A 483 27.09 -10.40 -3.37
CA THR A 483 25.86 -10.46 -2.56
C THR A 483 24.61 -10.14 -3.36
N GLY A 484 24.72 -9.59 -4.58
CA GLY A 484 23.59 -9.13 -5.38
C GLY A 484 22.83 -7.93 -4.81
N ALA A 485 23.29 -7.35 -3.70
CA ALA A 485 22.65 -6.20 -3.09
C ALA A 485 22.70 -4.98 -4.02
N ALA A 486 21.60 -4.23 -4.09
CA ALA A 486 21.47 -3.05 -4.92
C ALA A 486 21.65 -1.79 -4.06
N GLY A 487 22.77 -1.10 -4.25
CA GLY A 487 23.05 0.18 -3.61
C GLY A 487 22.60 1.35 -4.49
N LEU A 488 21.96 2.34 -3.88
CA LEU A 488 21.56 3.60 -4.50
C LEU A 488 21.95 4.77 -3.60
N ALA A 489 22.47 5.85 -4.18
CA ALA A 489 22.64 7.12 -3.48
C ALA A 489 22.23 8.31 -4.36
N VAL A 490 21.58 9.31 -3.76
CA VAL A 490 21.26 10.60 -4.38
C VAL A 490 21.87 11.70 -3.53
N ALA A 491 22.65 12.60 -4.13
CA ALA A 491 23.26 13.72 -3.40
C ALA A 491 23.49 14.94 -4.32
N PRO A 492 23.75 16.15 -3.77
CA PRO A 492 23.91 17.37 -4.56
C PRO A 492 25.10 17.35 -5.53
N THR A 493 26.08 16.46 -5.30
CA THR A 493 27.29 16.34 -6.14
C THR A 493 27.65 14.90 -6.44
N LEU A 494 28.35 14.71 -7.57
CA LEU A 494 28.90 13.43 -8.02
C LEU A 494 29.83 12.76 -6.99
N ASP A 495 30.67 13.56 -6.31
CA ASP A 495 31.62 13.06 -5.33
C ASP A 495 30.87 12.57 -4.07
N ALA A 496 29.84 13.31 -3.61
CA ALA A 496 29.00 12.91 -2.48
C ALA A 496 28.18 11.64 -2.77
N ALA A 497 27.50 11.59 -3.93
CA ALA A 497 26.70 10.43 -4.32
C ALA A 497 27.56 9.17 -4.49
N THR A 498 28.76 9.31 -5.05
CA THR A 498 29.70 8.18 -5.16
C THR A 498 30.21 7.75 -3.79
N ALA A 499 30.57 8.67 -2.89
CA ALA A 499 31.06 8.31 -1.55
C ALA A 499 30.02 7.61 -0.67
N LEU A 500 28.74 7.98 -0.81
CA LEU A 500 27.63 7.26 -0.17
C LEU A 500 27.45 5.85 -0.74
N LEU A 501 27.43 5.74 -2.07
CA LEU A 501 27.25 4.46 -2.75
C LEU A 501 28.40 3.49 -2.45
N ASP A 502 29.65 3.94 -2.54
CA ASP A 502 30.81 3.12 -2.23
C ASP A 502 30.68 2.51 -0.81
N ALA A 503 30.21 3.30 0.17
CA ALA A 503 29.98 2.84 1.55
C ALA A 503 28.75 1.94 1.73
N LEU A 504 27.79 1.97 0.81
CA LEU A 504 26.62 1.08 0.80
C LEU A 504 26.96 -0.32 0.27
N VAL A 505 27.88 -0.43 -0.69
CA VAL A 505 28.21 -1.72 -1.35
C VAL A 505 29.53 -2.35 -0.89
N ASP A 506 30.47 -1.59 -0.30
CA ASP A 506 31.71 -2.13 0.29
C ASP A 506 31.57 -2.54 1.79
N GLY A 507 30.35 -2.53 2.35
CA GLY A 507 30.01 -2.62 3.78
C GLY A 507 30.36 -3.92 4.51
#